data_AF-A0A3S1IYL2-F1
#
_entry.id   AF-A0A3S1IYL2-F1
#
_cell.length_a   1.000
_cell.length_b   1.000
_cell.length_c   1.000
_cell.angle_alpha   90.00
_cell.angle_beta   90.00
_cell.angle_gamma   90.00
#
_symmetry.space_group_name_H-M   'P 1'
#
loop_
_entity.id
_entity.type
_entity.pdbx_description
1 polymer ?
#
loop_
_entity_poly.entity_id
_entity_poly.type
_entity_poly.pdbx_seq_one_letter_code
_entity_poly.pdbx_strand_id
1 'polypeptide(L)'
;MSHDDRKRAVGKVTSVAADRLVVEMHAGTDNFTVVGFDDVHYVARLGSFLMIPTHAEYVVVEVVGLRERDVGASSKGDLDKAGSAKFLDVVPVGMLPASGEGRFRFGVSVFPSLYADALYALDSELDRIFETKAEEEPGVGPDGQVCVPTKATRFRVLTIGQSVVFEDYAVKVRLDDFFGGHVAVLGNTGSGKSCTVASILQELFEKPSEHHARGATFVVFDVNGEYRQALEPLAKTGGIGIDRVVLDGSATGFRLPHWFLDLSEWELLLQASERTQVPILRMALG
;
A
#
# COMPACT_ATOMS: atom_id res chain seq x y z
N MET A 1 -8.54 -29.56 -4.84
CA MET A 1 -7.63 -28.85 -5.77
C MET A 1 -8.26 -28.84 -7.15
N SER A 2 -8.42 -27.65 -7.70
CA SER A 2 -8.79 -27.49 -9.11
C SER A 2 -7.61 -27.90 -10.01
N HIS A 3 -7.86 -28.10 -11.30
CA HIS A 3 -6.79 -28.36 -12.27
C HIS A 3 -5.82 -27.17 -12.40
N ASP A 4 -6.30 -25.95 -12.14
CA ASP A 4 -5.51 -24.72 -12.21
C ASP A 4 -4.58 -24.58 -11.00
N ASP A 5 -4.99 -25.01 -9.80
CA ASP A 5 -4.13 -25.02 -8.61
C ASP A 5 -2.86 -25.85 -8.81
N ARG A 6 -2.94 -26.97 -9.54
CA ARG A 6 -1.77 -27.83 -9.80
C ARG A 6 -0.72 -27.15 -10.68
N LYS A 7 -1.14 -26.26 -11.58
CA LYS A 7 -0.23 -25.48 -12.43
C LYS A 7 0.41 -24.32 -11.68
N ARG A 8 -0.24 -23.86 -10.61
CA ARG A 8 0.24 -22.78 -9.74
C ARG A 8 1.26 -23.23 -8.69
N ALA A 9 1.45 -24.54 -8.53
CA ALA A 9 2.29 -25.09 -7.48
C ALA A 9 3.77 -24.78 -7.72
N VAL A 10 4.40 -24.18 -6.72
CA VAL A 10 5.80 -23.73 -6.78
C VAL A 10 6.72 -24.55 -5.88
N GLY A 11 6.12 -25.33 -4.99
CA GLY A 11 6.83 -26.12 -4.00
C GLY A 11 5.87 -26.87 -3.09
N LYS A 12 6.45 -27.57 -2.11
CA LYS A 12 5.73 -28.32 -1.08
C LYS A 12 6.17 -27.91 0.31
N VAL A 13 5.21 -27.82 1.22
CA VAL A 13 5.48 -27.58 2.64
C VAL A 13 6.25 -28.77 3.23
N THR A 14 7.47 -28.57 3.71
CA THR A 14 8.31 -29.63 4.30
C THR A 14 8.48 -29.50 5.81
N SER A 15 8.18 -28.32 6.36
CA SER A 15 8.17 -28.09 7.81
C SER A 15 7.06 -27.13 8.19
N VAL A 16 6.42 -27.39 9.33
CA VAL A 16 5.36 -26.56 9.90
C VAL A 16 5.66 -26.34 11.37
N ALA A 17 5.88 -25.09 11.75
CA ALA A 17 5.95 -24.61 13.12
C ALA A 17 4.96 -23.46 13.32
N ALA A 18 4.83 -23.00 14.56
CA ALA A 18 3.83 -21.98 14.91
C ALA A 18 4.08 -20.61 14.26
N ASP A 19 5.35 -20.24 14.12
CA ASP A 19 5.82 -18.94 13.65
C ASP A 19 6.50 -19.01 12.27
N ARG A 20 6.78 -20.21 11.77
CA ARG A 20 7.51 -20.42 10.52
C ARG A 20 7.12 -21.73 9.85
N LEU A 21 7.05 -21.69 8.53
CA LEU A 21 6.91 -22.84 7.66
C LEU A 21 8.08 -22.86 6.68
N VAL A 22 8.40 -24.05 6.18
CA VAL A 22 9.42 -24.22 5.14
C VAL A 22 8.76 -24.85 3.93
N VAL A 23 8.97 -24.23 2.77
CA VAL A 23 8.52 -24.74 1.48
C VAL A 23 9.74 -25.16 0.68
N GLU A 24 9.82 -26.42 0.29
CA GLU A 24 10.81 -26.88 -0.69
C GLU A 24 10.27 -26.61 -2.10
N MET A 25 11.02 -25.83 -2.88
CA MET A 25 10.63 -25.46 -4.24
C MET A 25 10.75 -26.65 -5.20
N HIS A 26 9.97 -26.66 -6.27
CA HIS A 26 10.11 -27.65 -7.34
C HIS A 26 11.44 -27.49 -8.09
N ALA A 27 12.00 -28.62 -8.55
CA ALA A 27 13.22 -28.60 -9.36
C ALA A 27 12.96 -27.91 -10.71
N GLY A 28 13.92 -27.11 -11.19
CA GLY A 28 13.80 -26.35 -12.44
C GLY A 28 13.16 -24.97 -12.32
N THR A 29 12.75 -24.53 -11.11
CA THR A 29 12.39 -23.13 -10.83
C THR A 29 13.66 -22.29 -10.61
N ASP A 30 14.61 -22.39 -11.54
CA ASP A 30 15.96 -21.89 -11.31
C ASP A 30 16.07 -20.37 -11.37
N ASN A 31 15.17 -19.74 -12.14
CA ASN A 31 15.10 -18.30 -12.33
C ASN A 31 14.13 -17.60 -11.35
N PHE A 32 13.58 -18.32 -10.36
CA PHE A 32 12.55 -17.78 -9.45
C PHE A 32 11.37 -17.16 -10.20
N THR A 33 11.13 -17.66 -11.41
CA THR A 33 10.02 -17.31 -12.28
C THR A 33 9.27 -18.60 -12.58
N VAL A 34 7.95 -18.52 -12.49
CA VAL A 34 7.03 -19.57 -12.90
C VAL A 34 6.24 -18.99 -14.06
N VAL A 35 6.37 -19.61 -15.22
CA VAL A 35 5.53 -19.26 -16.37
C VAL A 35 4.16 -19.87 -16.12
N GLY A 36 3.22 -19.05 -15.69
CA GLY A 36 1.80 -19.38 -15.56
C GLY A 36 1.11 -19.43 -16.92
N PHE A 37 -0.18 -19.78 -16.90
CA PHE A 37 -1.01 -19.70 -18.11
C PHE A 37 -1.44 -18.25 -18.43
N ASP A 38 -1.45 -17.41 -17.40
CA ASP A 38 -1.83 -16.01 -17.41
C ASP A 38 -0.63 -15.09 -17.65
N ASP A 39 0.49 -15.29 -16.94
CA ASP A 39 1.73 -14.53 -17.15
C ASP A 39 2.98 -15.20 -16.55
N VAL A 40 4.14 -14.56 -16.67
CA VAL A 40 5.36 -14.89 -15.93
C VAL A 40 5.25 -14.34 -14.51
N HIS A 41 5.19 -15.23 -13.52
CA HIS A 41 5.12 -14.86 -12.11
C HIS A 41 6.49 -15.01 -11.46
N TYR A 42 6.98 -13.97 -10.78
CA TYR A 42 8.16 -14.11 -9.94
C TYR A 42 7.80 -14.75 -8.61
N VAL A 43 8.28 -15.97 -8.38
CA VAL A 43 7.98 -16.77 -7.21
C VAL A 43 9.28 -16.98 -6.43
N ALA A 44 9.32 -16.47 -5.19
CA ALA A 44 10.46 -16.44 -4.25
C ALA A 44 11.14 -15.07 -4.06
N ARG A 45 10.42 -13.96 -4.19
CA ARG A 45 10.91 -12.65 -3.75
C ARG A 45 10.59 -12.45 -2.26
N LEU A 46 11.47 -11.76 -1.54
CA LEU A 46 11.16 -11.31 -0.18
C LEU A 46 9.87 -10.48 -0.20
N GLY A 47 8.93 -10.77 0.70
CA GLY A 47 7.63 -10.10 0.77
C GLY A 47 6.56 -10.65 -0.18
N SER A 48 6.88 -11.65 -1.03
CA SER A 48 5.85 -12.28 -1.87
C SER A 48 4.91 -13.14 -1.03
N PHE A 49 3.63 -13.18 -1.39
CA PHE A 49 2.66 -14.08 -0.78
C PHE A 49 2.54 -15.40 -1.53
N LEU A 50 2.41 -16.48 -0.76
CA LEU A 50 2.04 -17.80 -1.26
C LEU A 50 0.72 -18.23 -0.62
N MET A 51 -0.04 -19.03 -1.36
CA MET A 51 -1.29 -19.64 -0.93
C MET A 51 -1.07 -21.12 -0.67
N ILE A 52 -1.32 -21.59 0.55
CA ILE A 52 -1.25 -23.03 0.86
C ILE A 52 -2.68 -23.55 1.05
N PRO A 53 -3.18 -24.39 0.13
CA PRO A 53 -4.55 -24.89 0.20
C PRO A 53 -4.78 -25.74 1.45
N THR A 54 -5.89 -25.50 2.12
CA THR A 54 -6.47 -26.39 3.14
C THR A 54 -7.81 -26.93 2.62
N HIS A 55 -8.73 -27.34 3.50
CA HIS A 55 -10.02 -27.89 3.08
C HIS A 55 -10.90 -26.90 2.30
N ALA A 56 -11.08 -25.68 2.82
CA ALA A 56 -11.98 -24.67 2.24
C ALA A 56 -11.37 -23.26 2.16
N GLU A 57 -10.14 -23.10 2.64
CA GLU A 57 -9.42 -21.83 2.71
C GLU A 57 -7.97 -22.04 2.25
N TYR A 58 -7.31 -20.97 1.85
CA TYR A 58 -5.87 -20.89 1.74
C TYR A 58 -5.30 -20.33 3.05
N VAL A 59 -4.22 -20.92 3.53
CA VAL A 59 -3.31 -20.26 4.47
C VAL A 59 -2.44 -19.32 3.65
N VAL A 60 -2.55 -18.02 3.90
CA VAL A 60 -1.72 -16.99 3.26
C VAL A 60 -0.42 -16.88 4.05
N VAL A 61 0.70 -17.04 3.36
CA VAL A 61 2.04 -16.94 3.96
C VAL A 61 2.89 -15.93 3.21
N GLU A 62 3.81 -15.27 3.91
CA GLU A 62 4.77 -14.33 3.34
C GLU A 62 6.16 -14.95 3.28
N VAL A 63 6.85 -14.79 2.16
CA VAL A 63 8.25 -15.21 2.00
C VAL A 63 9.18 -14.26 2.72
N VAL A 64 9.89 -14.75 3.73
CA VAL A 64 10.84 -13.99 4.54
C VAL A 64 12.29 -14.41 4.32
N GLY A 65 12.53 -15.51 3.61
CA GLY A 65 13.89 -15.97 3.32
C GLY A 65 13.93 -17.05 2.24
N LEU A 66 15.10 -17.16 1.62
CA LEU A 66 15.44 -18.18 0.64
C LEU A 66 16.76 -18.82 1.05
N ARG A 67 16.80 -20.15 1.07
CA ARG A 67 17.99 -20.95 1.38
C ARG A 67 18.20 -22.01 0.31
N GLU A 68 19.45 -22.22 -0.08
CA GLU A 68 19.86 -23.29 -0.97
C GLU A 68 20.57 -24.36 -0.13
N ARG A 69 20.24 -25.63 -0.33
CA ARG A 69 20.97 -26.75 0.28
C ARG A 69 21.46 -27.69 -0.82
N ASP A 70 22.77 -27.81 -0.89
CA ASP A 70 23.41 -28.81 -1.75
C ASP A 70 23.09 -30.21 -1.22
N VAL A 71 22.52 -31.05 -2.09
CA VAL A 71 22.15 -32.43 -1.72
C VAL A 71 23.37 -33.36 -1.67
N GLY A 72 24.57 -32.85 -1.99
CA GLY A 72 25.82 -33.61 -1.99
C GLY A 72 27.03 -32.78 -1.56
N ALA A 73 27.30 -32.68 -0.25
CA ALA A 73 28.58 -32.19 0.24
C ALA A 73 29.67 -33.27 0.04
N SER A 74 30.22 -33.37 -1.17
CA SER A 74 31.55 -33.95 -1.38
C SER A 74 32.54 -32.85 -1.69
N SER A 75 33.58 -32.75 -0.88
CA SER A 75 34.57 -31.68 -0.79
C SER A 75 35.51 -31.55 -1.99
N LYS A 76 35.00 -31.24 -3.20
CA LYS A 76 35.85 -30.88 -4.35
C LYS A 76 35.14 -29.90 -5.29
N GLY A 77 35.44 -28.61 -5.09
CA GLY A 77 35.94 -27.70 -6.13
C GLY A 77 35.13 -27.39 -7.40
N ASP A 78 33.99 -28.02 -7.67
CA ASP A 78 33.15 -27.71 -8.82
C ASP A 78 31.76 -27.25 -8.35
N LEU A 79 31.39 -26.03 -8.75
CA LEU A 79 30.11 -25.38 -8.43
C LEU A 79 28.99 -25.94 -9.33
N ASP A 80 28.83 -27.27 -9.38
CA ASP A 80 27.73 -27.87 -10.14
C ASP A 80 26.44 -27.87 -9.29
N LYS A 81 25.76 -26.72 -9.33
CA LYS A 81 24.54 -26.41 -8.57
C LYS A 81 23.25 -26.93 -9.23
N ALA A 82 23.34 -27.67 -10.33
CA ALA A 82 22.18 -28.11 -11.11
C ALA A 82 21.20 -29.03 -10.33
N GLY A 83 21.59 -29.54 -9.15
CA GLY A 83 20.76 -30.40 -8.29
C GLY A 83 20.53 -29.87 -6.87
N SER A 84 20.78 -28.58 -6.61
CA SER A 84 20.57 -28.01 -5.28
C SER A 84 19.07 -27.87 -4.97
N ALA A 85 18.68 -28.21 -3.75
CA ALA A 85 17.30 -28.02 -3.29
C ALA A 85 17.14 -26.61 -2.72
N LYS A 86 16.12 -25.88 -3.19
CA LYS A 86 15.80 -24.52 -2.72
C LYS A 86 14.65 -24.55 -1.73
N PHE A 87 14.79 -23.79 -0.65
CA PHE A 87 13.84 -23.73 0.44
C PHE A 87 13.44 -22.28 0.69
N LEU A 88 12.13 -22.03 0.73
CA LEU A 88 11.57 -20.77 1.18
C LEU A 88 11.22 -20.88 2.65
N ASP A 89 11.66 -19.89 3.41
CA ASP A 89 11.15 -19.64 4.74
C ASP A 89 9.98 -18.69 4.63
N VAL A 90 8.83 -19.13 5.16
CA VAL A 90 7.60 -18.37 5.09
C VAL A 90 6.96 -18.25 6.46
N VAL A 91 6.29 -17.12 6.69
CA VAL A 91 5.56 -16.85 7.94
C VAL A 91 4.06 -16.82 7.68
N PRO A 92 3.23 -17.38 8.57
CA PRO A 92 1.78 -17.33 8.41
C PRO A 92 1.26 -15.91 8.64
N VAL A 93 0.46 -15.40 7.70
CA VAL A 93 -0.15 -14.05 7.77
C VAL A 93 -1.63 -14.16 8.12
N GLY A 94 -2.36 -15.04 7.46
CA GLY A 94 -3.81 -15.16 7.65
C GLY A 94 -4.45 -16.24 6.80
N MET A 95 -5.76 -16.19 6.68
CA MET A 95 -6.58 -17.16 5.95
C MET A 95 -7.45 -16.47 4.91
N LEU A 96 -7.59 -17.07 3.74
CA LEU A 96 -8.40 -16.57 2.63
C LEU A 96 -9.36 -17.66 2.13
N PRO A 97 -10.68 -17.45 2.11
CA PRO A 97 -11.62 -18.45 1.57
C PRO A 97 -11.35 -18.81 0.11
N ALA A 98 -11.38 -20.09 -0.23
CA ALA A 98 -11.07 -20.58 -1.58
C ALA A 98 -12.23 -20.40 -2.57
N SER A 99 -13.46 -20.19 -2.09
CA SER A 99 -14.68 -20.02 -2.90
C SER A 99 -14.72 -18.77 -3.79
N GLY A 100 -13.67 -17.94 -3.79
CA GLY A 100 -13.65 -16.64 -4.47
C GLY A 100 -14.51 -15.56 -3.78
N GLU A 101 -15.45 -15.99 -2.93
CA GLU A 101 -16.27 -15.17 -2.05
C GLU A 101 -15.75 -15.19 -0.62
N GLY A 102 -15.88 -14.07 0.10
CA GLY A 102 -15.44 -13.93 1.49
C GLY A 102 -14.12 -13.15 1.64
N ARG A 103 -13.95 -12.57 2.83
CA ARG A 103 -12.83 -11.68 3.16
C ARG A 103 -11.63 -12.42 3.70
N PHE A 104 -10.45 -11.87 3.46
CA PHE A 104 -9.24 -12.25 4.17
C PHE A 104 -9.39 -12.00 5.68
N ARG A 105 -8.74 -12.84 6.48
CA ARG A 105 -8.68 -12.69 7.94
C ARG A 105 -7.25 -12.86 8.42
N PHE A 106 -6.75 -11.91 9.18
CA PHE A 106 -5.46 -12.04 9.85
C PHE A 106 -5.49 -13.20 10.85
N GLY A 107 -4.34 -13.88 10.97
CA GLY A 107 -4.19 -15.03 11.84
C GLY A 107 -4.59 -16.35 11.19
N VAL A 108 -3.84 -17.39 11.53
CA VAL A 108 -4.03 -18.75 11.01
C VAL A 108 -4.66 -19.61 12.10
N SER A 109 -5.83 -20.18 11.79
CA SER A 109 -6.56 -21.05 12.74
C SER A 109 -6.30 -22.53 12.50
N VAL A 110 -5.72 -22.90 11.35
CA VAL A 110 -5.44 -24.28 10.97
C VAL A 110 -4.08 -24.30 10.28
N PHE A 111 -3.16 -25.12 10.78
CA PHE A 111 -1.89 -25.35 10.10
C PHE A 111 -2.11 -26.14 8.81
N PRO A 112 -1.38 -25.81 7.74
CA PRO A 112 -1.41 -26.64 6.54
C PRO A 112 -0.74 -27.99 6.82
N SER A 113 -1.13 -29.01 6.05
CA SER A 113 -0.51 -30.32 6.11
C SER A 113 0.92 -30.30 5.58
N LEU A 114 1.77 -31.17 6.13
CA LEU A 114 3.05 -31.49 5.47
C LEU A 114 2.78 -31.99 4.05
N TYR A 115 3.66 -31.60 3.14
CA TYR A 115 3.65 -31.88 1.71
C TYR A 115 2.48 -31.27 0.91
N ALA A 116 1.69 -30.39 1.55
CA ALA A 116 0.74 -29.54 0.86
C ALA A 116 1.47 -28.65 -0.16
N ASP A 117 0.82 -28.38 -1.29
CA ASP A 117 1.38 -27.51 -2.31
C ASP A 117 1.37 -26.05 -1.81
N ALA A 118 2.44 -25.32 -2.12
CA ALA A 118 2.46 -23.87 -2.02
C ALA A 118 2.22 -23.30 -3.42
N LEU A 119 1.28 -22.37 -3.54
CA LEU A 119 0.87 -21.76 -4.80
C LEU A 119 1.31 -20.28 -4.81
N TYR A 120 1.67 -19.74 -5.98
CA TYR A 120 1.85 -18.29 -6.10
C TYR A 120 0.49 -17.56 -5.99
N ALA A 121 0.50 -16.34 -5.47
CA ALA A 121 -0.70 -15.50 -5.35
C ALA A 121 -1.18 -14.97 -6.71
N LEU A 122 -2.49 -14.97 -6.94
CA LEU A 122 -3.11 -14.30 -8.09
C LEU A 122 -3.51 -12.87 -7.73
N ASP A 123 -3.61 -12.00 -8.73
CA ASP A 123 -4.09 -10.61 -8.55
C ASP A 123 -5.45 -10.56 -7.86
N SER A 124 -6.38 -11.44 -8.26
CA SER A 124 -7.70 -11.53 -7.62
C SER A 124 -7.67 -11.98 -6.16
N GLU A 125 -6.63 -12.68 -5.73
CA GLU A 125 -6.40 -13.07 -4.33
C GLU A 125 -5.74 -11.92 -3.57
N LEU A 126 -4.77 -11.24 -4.18
CA LEU A 126 -4.16 -10.02 -3.63
C LEU A 126 -5.21 -8.93 -3.42
N ASP A 127 -6.09 -8.71 -4.39
CA ASP A 127 -7.22 -7.77 -4.29
C ASP A 127 -8.17 -8.12 -3.15
N ARG A 128 -8.27 -9.39 -2.76
CA ARG A 128 -9.09 -9.82 -1.61
C ARG A 128 -8.34 -9.73 -0.29
N ILE A 129 -7.02 -9.92 -0.30
CA ILE A 129 -6.16 -9.71 0.87
C ILE A 129 -6.11 -8.24 1.25
N PHE A 130 -5.93 -7.36 0.27
CA PHE A 130 -5.85 -5.91 0.46
C PHE A 130 -7.22 -5.22 0.42
N GLU A 131 -8.29 -5.95 0.11
CA GLU A 131 -9.66 -5.45 -0.02
C GLU A 131 -9.83 -4.34 -1.08
N THR A 132 -9.18 -4.52 -2.25
CA THR A 132 -9.05 -3.53 -3.34
C THR A 132 -9.80 -3.87 -4.62
N LYS A 133 -10.61 -4.93 -4.64
CA LYS A 133 -11.27 -5.48 -5.86
C LYS A 133 -12.13 -4.49 -6.68
N ALA A 134 -12.68 -3.45 -6.07
CA ALA A 134 -13.53 -2.47 -6.75
C ALA A 134 -12.91 -1.08 -6.61
N GLU A 135 -12.34 -0.56 -7.69
CA GLU A 135 -11.70 0.75 -7.75
C GLU A 135 -12.69 1.89 -7.55
N GLU A 136 -13.84 1.76 -8.20
CA GLU A 136 -14.91 2.73 -8.16
C GLU A 136 -16.19 2.11 -7.57
N GLU A 137 -17.00 2.97 -6.94
CA GLU A 137 -18.34 2.64 -6.48
C GLU A 137 -19.33 3.71 -6.92
N PRO A 138 -20.65 3.42 -6.98
CA PRO A 138 -21.65 4.41 -7.32
C PRO A 138 -21.54 5.65 -6.44
N GLY A 139 -21.52 6.82 -7.06
CA GLY A 139 -21.55 8.09 -6.33
C GLY A 139 -22.84 8.19 -5.51
N VAL A 140 -22.77 8.94 -4.42
CA VAL A 140 -23.92 9.22 -3.55
C VAL A 140 -24.16 10.72 -3.58
N GLY A 141 -25.40 11.13 -3.83
CA GLY A 141 -25.79 12.53 -3.77
C GLY A 141 -25.83 13.04 -2.31
N PRO A 142 -25.99 14.35 -2.10
CA PRO A 142 -26.20 14.92 -0.77
C PRO A 142 -27.32 14.18 -0.03
N ASP A 143 -27.14 13.96 1.28
CA ASP A 143 -28.11 13.28 2.16
C ASP A 143 -28.56 11.89 1.69
N GLY A 144 -27.69 11.17 0.96
CA GLY A 144 -28.01 9.83 0.47
C GLY A 144 -28.91 9.80 -0.76
N GLN A 145 -29.17 10.96 -1.38
CA GLN A 145 -29.97 11.05 -2.60
C GLN A 145 -29.26 10.40 -3.80
N VAL A 146 -30.03 10.19 -4.87
CA VAL A 146 -29.49 9.68 -6.14
C VAL A 146 -28.45 10.68 -6.65
N CYS A 147 -27.26 10.16 -6.95
CA CYS A 147 -26.19 10.95 -7.53
C CYS A 147 -26.62 11.57 -8.87
N VAL A 148 -26.23 12.81 -9.12
CA VAL A 148 -26.38 13.46 -10.43
C VAL A 148 -24.99 13.83 -10.94
N PRO A 149 -24.54 13.32 -12.10
CA PRO A 149 -25.24 12.37 -12.98
C PRO A 149 -25.48 10.98 -12.37
N THR A 150 -26.57 10.30 -12.74
CA THR A 150 -27.02 9.01 -12.15
C THR A 150 -26.05 7.84 -12.33
N LYS A 151 -25.07 7.96 -13.22
CA LYS A 151 -24.03 6.96 -13.46
C LYS A 151 -22.65 7.41 -12.96
N ALA A 152 -22.56 8.55 -12.28
CA ALA A 152 -21.28 8.98 -11.76
C ALA A 152 -20.82 8.07 -10.62
N THR A 153 -19.52 7.86 -10.57
CA THR A 153 -18.86 6.98 -9.62
C THR A 153 -17.85 7.78 -8.81
N ARG A 154 -17.53 7.33 -7.61
CA ARG A 154 -16.41 7.85 -6.81
C ARG A 154 -15.37 6.77 -6.63
N PHE A 155 -14.12 7.16 -6.38
CA PHE A 155 -13.12 6.19 -5.96
C PHE A 155 -13.49 5.59 -4.62
N ARG A 156 -13.47 4.27 -4.56
CA ARG A 156 -13.45 3.50 -3.32
C ARG A 156 -12.01 3.12 -2.98
N VAL A 157 -11.20 2.88 -4.00
CA VAL A 157 -9.80 2.46 -3.90
C VAL A 157 -8.98 3.34 -4.84
N LEU A 158 -7.83 3.80 -4.37
CA LEU A 158 -6.91 4.67 -5.09
C LEU A 158 -5.59 3.93 -5.34
N THR A 159 -5.11 3.96 -6.57
CA THR A 159 -3.78 3.43 -6.91
C THR A 159 -2.71 4.39 -6.39
N ILE A 160 -1.67 3.88 -5.74
CA ILE A 160 -0.58 4.71 -5.18
C ILE A 160 0.80 4.35 -5.75
N GLY A 161 0.86 3.32 -6.59
CA GLY A 161 2.09 2.89 -7.24
C GLY A 161 1.97 1.52 -7.88
N GLN A 162 3.12 0.98 -8.27
CA GLN A 162 3.26 -0.36 -8.83
C GLN A 162 4.08 -1.22 -7.87
N SER A 163 3.71 -2.50 -7.75
CA SER A 163 4.41 -3.42 -6.88
C SER A 163 5.76 -3.81 -7.49
N VAL A 164 6.80 -3.82 -6.66
CA VAL A 164 8.12 -4.37 -7.04
C VAL A 164 8.21 -5.87 -6.75
N VAL A 165 7.25 -6.41 -6.01
CA VAL A 165 7.21 -7.82 -5.58
C VAL A 165 6.33 -8.64 -6.52
N PHE A 166 5.16 -8.10 -6.87
CA PHE A 166 4.17 -8.70 -7.75
C PHE A 166 4.21 -7.94 -9.08
N GLU A 167 4.68 -8.59 -10.13
CA GLU A 167 4.80 -7.96 -11.45
C GLU A 167 3.43 -7.54 -11.98
N ASP A 168 3.36 -6.38 -12.62
CA ASP A 168 2.15 -5.76 -13.17
C ASP A 168 0.98 -5.55 -12.20
N TYR A 169 1.22 -5.71 -10.90
CA TYR A 169 0.22 -5.46 -9.87
C TYR A 169 0.27 -4.01 -9.36
N ALA A 170 -0.80 -3.26 -9.60
CA ALA A 170 -0.99 -1.93 -9.02
C ALA A 170 -1.19 -2.03 -7.50
N VAL A 171 -0.41 -1.27 -6.74
CA VAL A 171 -0.58 -1.12 -5.28
C VAL A 171 -1.66 -0.08 -5.03
N LYS A 172 -2.69 -0.46 -4.27
CA LYS A 172 -3.88 0.36 -4.06
C LYS A 172 -4.23 0.47 -2.58
N VAL A 173 -4.93 1.55 -2.22
CA VAL A 173 -5.40 1.82 -0.85
C VAL A 173 -6.88 2.14 -0.85
N ARG A 174 -7.60 1.76 0.21
CA ARG A 174 -9.00 2.17 0.40
C ARG A 174 -9.04 3.66 0.74
N LEU A 175 -9.81 4.42 -0.03
CA LEU A 175 -9.79 5.88 0.02
C LEU A 175 -10.21 6.42 1.40
N ASP A 176 -11.31 5.89 1.94
CA ASP A 176 -11.87 6.32 3.22
C ASP A 176 -10.93 6.01 4.40
N ASP A 177 -10.21 4.89 4.39
CA ASP A 177 -9.24 4.63 5.46
C ASP A 177 -7.99 5.48 5.31
N PHE A 178 -7.53 5.66 4.07
CA PHE A 178 -6.31 6.40 3.79
C PHE A 178 -6.44 7.88 4.19
N PHE A 179 -7.56 8.52 3.84
CA PHE A 179 -7.81 9.93 4.18
C PHE A 179 -8.59 10.13 5.48
N GLY A 180 -9.34 9.13 5.95
CA GLY A 180 -10.01 9.16 7.25
C GLY A 180 -9.07 8.91 8.43
N GLY A 181 -7.94 8.26 8.18
CA GLY A 181 -6.85 8.07 9.15
C GLY A 181 -5.77 9.16 9.07
N HIS A 182 -4.73 9.01 9.90
CA HIS A 182 -3.51 9.79 9.79
C HIS A 182 -2.44 9.01 9.03
N VAL A 183 -1.89 9.60 7.97
CA VAL A 183 -0.85 9.00 7.13
C VAL A 183 0.45 9.79 7.25
N ALA A 184 1.57 9.08 7.33
CA ALA A 184 2.91 9.66 7.31
C ALA A 184 3.73 9.09 6.15
N VAL A 185 4.27 9.98 5.30
CA VAL A 185 5.22 9.62 4.24
C VAL A 185 6.63 9.91 4.75
N LEU A 186 7.37 8.85 5.07
CA LEU A 186 8.69 8.93 5.70
C LEU A 186 9.80 8.52 4.73
N GLY A 187 10.94 9.19 4.80
CA GLY A 187 12.10 8.84 3.98
C GLY A 187 13.20 9.90 4.03
N ASN A 188 14.41 9.52 3.62
CA ASN A 188 15.55 10.42 3.60
C ASN A 188 15.41 11.51 2.53
N THR A 189 16.27 12.52 2.56
CA THR A 189 16.32 13.54 1.50
C THR A 189 16.58 12.87 0.15
N GLY A 190 15.81 13.25 -0.87
CA GLY A 190 15.89 12.65 -2.21
C GLY A 190 15.17 11.31 -2.39
N SER A 191 14.53 10.76 -1.35
CA SER A 191 13.79 9.49 -1.45
C SER A 191 12.40 9.60 -2.10
N GLY A 192 12.02 10.79 -2.58
CA GLY A 192 10.74 11.00 -3.27
C GLY A 192 9.53 11.35 -2.40
N LYS A 193 9.68 11.75 -1.13
CA LYS A 193 8.53 12.10 -0.25
C LYS A 193 7.50 13.05 -0.88
N SER A 194 7.95 14.22 -1.35
CA SER A 194 7.07 15.22 -1.96
C SER A 194 6.48 14.72 -3.29
N CYS A 195 7.24 13.92 -4.03
CA CYS A 195 6.77 13.25 -5.24
C CYS A 195 5.64 12.27 -4.91
N THR A 196 5.78 11.41 -3.90
CA THR A 196 4.75 10.48 -3.45
C THR A 196 3.46 11.21 -3.08
N VAL A 197 3.55 12.28 -2.28
CA VAL A 197 2.37 13.07 -1.89
C VAL A 197 1.73 13.72 -3.13
N ALA A 198 2.52 14.33 -4.01
CA ALA A 198 2.01 14.94 -5.23
C ALA A 198 1.32 13.92 -6.14
N SER A 199 1.92 12.75 -6.36
CA SER A 199 1.34 11.68 -7.18
C SER A 199 0.03 11.14 -6.62
N ILE A 200 -0.09 10.99 -5.30
CA ILE A 200 -1.35 10.59 -4.66
C ILE A 200 -2.45 11.62 -4.92
N LEU A 201 -2.14 12.91 -4.77
CA LEU A 201 -3.10 13.97 -5.02
C LEU A 201 -3.46 14.05 -6.51
N GLN A 202 -2.48 13.93 -7.40
CA GLN A 202 -2.71 13.89 -8.85
C GLN A 202 -3.62 12.72 -9.21
N GLU A 203 -3.33 11.49 -8.79
CA GLU A 203 -4.17 10.32 -9.07
C GLU A 203 -5.61 10.52 -8.58
N LEU A 204 -5.79 11.10 -7.39
CA LEU A 204 -7.10 11.37 -6.82
C LEU A 204 -7.91 12.37 -7.65
N PHE A 205 -7.26 13.43 -8.12
CA PHE A 205 -7.91 14.53 -8.83
C PHE A 205 -7.99 14.34 -10.36
N GLU A 206 -7.14 13.51 -10.95
CA GLU A 206 -7.11 13.20 -12.39
C GLU A 206 -8.09 12.10 -12.80
N LYS A 207 -8.96 11.65 -11.89
CA LYS A 207 -10.04 10.70 -12.20
C LYS A 207 -10.77 11.14 -13.49
N PRO A 208 -10.77 10.31 -14.55
CA PRO A 208 -11.28 10.73 -15.86
C PRO A 208 -12.81 10.80 -15.91
N SER A 209 -13.49 10.02 -15.07
CA SER A 209 -14.94 9.96 -14.96
C SER A 209 -15.46 10.97 -13.93
N GLU A 210 -16.73 11.33 -14.05
CA GLU A 210 -17.39 12.31 -13.16
C GLU A 210 -17.25 11.98 -11.67
N HIS A 211 -17.42 13.00 -10.81
CA HIS A 211 -17.19 12.93 -9.37
C HIS A 211 -15.73 12.62 -8.98
N HIS A 212 -14.77 13.22 -9.69
CA HIS A 212 -13.39 13.35 -9.21
C HIS A 212 -13.40 14.11 -7.88
N ALA A 213 -12.98 13.46 -6.79
CA ALA A 213 -12.78 14.02 -5.44
C ALA A 213 -13.67 15.23 -5.04
N ARG A 214 -14.96 15.23 -5.42
CA ARG A 214 -15.80 16.43 -5.30
C ARG A 214 -16.06 16.75 -3.83
N GLY A 215 -15.84 18.01 -3.46
CA GLY A 215 -15.94 18.45 -2.07
C GLY A 215 -14.70 18.16 -1.22
N ALA A 216 -13.68 17.49 -1.74
CA ALA A 216 -12.40 17.39 -1.06
C ALA A 216 -11.69 18.75 -1.06
N THR A 217 -11.09 19.11 0.07
CA THR A 217 -10.26 20.31 0.21
C THR A 217 -8.95 19.90 0.86
N PHE A 218 -7.84 20.15 0.18
CA PHE A 218 -6.50 19.91 0.71
C PHE A 218 -5.82 21.24 1.01
N VAL A 219 -5.26 21.36 2.22
CA VAL A 219 -4.43 22.50 2.63
C VAL A 219 -3.01 21.99 2.78
N VAL A 220 -2.12 22.44 1.88
CA VAL A 220 -0.72 22.01 1.86
C VAL A 220 0.17 23.12 2.39
N PHE A 221 0.84 22.87 3.52
CA PHE A 221 1.89 23.74 4.03
C PHE A 221 3.21 23.46 3.30
N ASP A 222 3.43 24.18 2.20
CA ASP A 222 4.56 23.96 1.31
C ASP A 222 5.79 24.81 1.69
N VAL A 223 6.58 24.30 2.63
CA VAL A 223 7.79 25.00 3.14
C VAL A 223 8.86 25.16 2.05
N ASN A 224 8.98 24.20 1.13
CA ASN A 224 10.04 24.17 0.12
C ASN A 224 9.58 24.68 -1.27
N GLY A 225 8.28 24.91 -1.47
CA GLY A 225 7.72 25.34 -2.74
C GLY A 225 7.63 24.23 -3.80
N GLU A 226 7.62 22.96 -3.39
CA GLU A 226 7.69 21.79 -4.30
C GLU A 226 6.35 21.43 -4.94
N TYR A 227 5.22 21.76 -4.30
CA TYR A 227 3.91 21.24 -4.70
C TYR A 227 3.24 22.05 -5.81
N ARG A 228 3.52 23.36 -5.90
CA ARG A 228 2.86 24.22 -6.90
C ARG A 228 2.99 23.66 -8.31
N GLN A 229 4.23 23.39 -8.74
CA GLN A 229 4.49 22.96 -10.11
C GLN A 229 3.80 21.63 -10.44
N ALA A 230 3.67 20.75 -9.46
CA ALA A 230 3.03 19.45 -9.62
C ALA A 230 1.50 19.56 -9.65
N LEU A 231 0.90 20.46 -8.86
CA LEU A 231 -0.56 20.53 -8.70
C LEU A 231 -1.22 21.57 -9.61
N GLU A 232 -0.57 22.69 -9.96
CA GLU A 232 -1.12 23.75 -10.82
C GLU A 232 -1.70 23.25 -12.16
N PRO A 233 -1.15 22.21 -12.83
CA PRO A 233 -1.77 21.62 -14.02
C PRO A 233 -3.19 21.08 -13.81
N LEU A 234 -3.53 20.59 -12.61
CA LEU A 234 -4.85 20.01 -12.30
C LEU A 234 -5.99 21.02 -12.44
N ALA A 235 -5.71 22.32 -12.24
CA ALA A 235 -6.70 23.38 -12.43
C ALA A 235 -7.18 23.51 -13.89
N LYS A 236 -6.38 23.05 -14.87
CA LYS A 236 -6.73 23.12 -16.30
C LYS A 236 -7.86 22.15 -16.67
N THR A 237 -8.00 21.06 -15.93
CA THR A 237 -9.00 20.01 -16.19
C THR A 237 -10.44 20.48 -15.91
N GLY A 238 -10.58 21.63 -15.22
CA GLY A 238 -11.87 22.22 -14.86
C GLY A 238 -12.47 21.56 -13.62
N GLY A 239 -13.12 22.37 -12.77
CA GLY A 239 -13.76 21.87 -11.54
C GLY A 239 -12.85 21.76 -10.30
N ILE A 240 -11.52 21.87 -10.47
CA ILE A 240 -10.55 21.86 -9.37
C ILE A 240 -10.02 23.28 -9.16
N GLY A 241 -10.30 23.85 -7.97
CA GLY A 241 -9.75 25.14 -7.55
C GLY A 241 -8.36 24.95 -6.93
N ILE A 242 -7.38 25.72 -7.39
CA ILE A 242 -6.01 25.69 -6.85
C ILE A 242 -5.58 27.11 -6.56
N ASP A 243 -5.53 27.43 -5.27
CA ASP A 243 -5.07 28.72 -4.78
C ASP A 243 -3.76 28.56 -4.04
N ARG A 244 -2.85 29.53 -4.24
CA ARG A 244 -1.57 29.59 -3.53
C ARG A 244 -1.45 30.91 -2.80
N VAL A 245 -1.17 30.83 -1.50
CA VAL A 245 -0.79 31.98 -0.68
C VAL A 245 0.68 31.82 -0.31
N VAL A 246 1.49 32.85 -0.60
CA VAL A 246 2.91 32.89 -0.21
C VAL A 246 3.07 33.88 0.94
N LEU A 247 3.46 33.38 2.11
CA LEU A 247 3.59 34.20 3.33
C LEU A 247 5.00 34.83 3.43
N ASP A 248 5.36 35.66 2.45
CA ASP A 248 6.65 36.39 2.39
C ASP A 248 6.52 37.90 2.72
N GLY A 249 5.34 38.31 3.21
CA GLY A 249 4.99 39.72 3.47
C GLY A 249 4.33 40.43 2.28
N SER A 250 4.28 39.81 1.10
CA SER A 250 3.57 40.33 -0.08
C SER A 250 2.13 39.81 -0.23
N ALA A 251 1.75 38.79 0.55
CA ALA A 251 0.42 38.20 0.51
C ALA A 251 -0.68 39.25 0.73
N THR A 252 -1.62 39.27 -0.20
CA THR A 252 -2.87 40.02 -0.06
C THR A 252 -4.01 39.04 0.23
N GLY A 253 -4.98 39.44 1.05
CA GLY A 253 -6.18 38.62 1.34
C GLY A 253 -6.03 37.57 2.44
N PHE A 254 -4.82 37.15 2.81
CA PHE A 254 -4.61 36.33 4.01
C PHE A 254 -4.49 37.20 5.26
N ARG A 255 -5.41 37.03 6.20
CA ARG A 255 -5.36 37.63 7.53
C ARG A 255 -5.56 36.52 8.54
N LEU A 256 -4.60 36.35 9.44
CA LEU A 256 -4.76 35.49 10.61
C LEU A 256 -5.14 36.36 11.81
N PRO A 257 -6.40 36.30 12.27
CA PRO A 257 -6.78 37.01 13.48
C PRO A 257 -5.95 36.59 14.68
N HIS A 258 -5.51 37.58 15.45
CA HIS A 258 -4.62 37.41 16.61
C HIS A 258 -5.25 36.51 17.70
N TRP A 259 -6.58 36.44 17.78
CA TRP A 259 -7.33 35.61 18.73
C TRP A 259 -7.43 34.13 18.33
N PHE A 260 -6.96 33.72 17.15
CA PHE A 260 -6.81 32.29 16.82
C PHE A 260 -5.57 31.67 17.44
N LEU A 261 -4.59 32.50 17.81
CA LEU A 261 -3.35 32.03 18.39
C LEU A 261 -3.53 31.83 19.88
N ASP A 262 -3.20 30.63 20.36
CA ASP A 262 -3.07 30.38 21.78
C ASP A 262 -1.80 31.01 22.35
N LEU A 263 -1.68 31.00 23.67
CA LEU A 263 -0.51 31.58 24.34
C LEU A 263 0.80 30.95 23.86
N SER A 264 0.86 29.63 23.69
CA SER A 264 2.08 28.95 23.28
C SER A 264 2.50 29.32 21.85
N GLU A 265 1.52 29.55 20.97
CA GLU A 265 1.75 30.03 19.61
C GLU A 265 2.21 31.49 19.60
N TRP A 266 1.71 32.33 20.51
CA TRP A 266 2.24 33.69 20.72
C TRP A 266 3.68 33.70 21.23
N GLU A 267 3.98 32.83 22.20
CA GLU A 267 5.33 32.65 22.73
C GLU A 267 6.29 32.25 21.60
N LEU A 268 5.89 31.30 20.76
CA LEU A 268 6.66 30.85 19.60
C LEU A 268 6.82 31.94 18.54
N LEU A 269 5.74 32.62 18.15
CA LEU A 269 5.71 33.63 17.10
C LEU A 269 6.61 34.82 17.44
N LEU A 270 6.56 35.28 18.69
CA LEU A 270 7.34 36.43 19.16
C LEU A 270 8.75 36.04 19.63
N GLN A 271 9.05 34.74 19.67
CA GLN A 271 10.24 34.19 20.35
C GLN A 271 10.39 34.78 21.76
N ALA A 272 9.27 34.81 22.50
CA ALA A 272 9.18 35.50 23.77
C ALA A 272 10.08 34.85 24.82
N SER A 273 10.88 35.66 25.50
CA SER A 273 11.73 35.18 26.60
C SER A 273 10.90 34.74 27.81
N GLU A 274 11.14 33.51 28.27
CA GLU A 274 10.38 32.86 29.35
C GLU A 274 10.27 33.70 30.62
N ARG A 275 11.33 34.42 30.98
CA ARG A 275 11.42 35.10 32.28
C ARG A 275 10.83 36.51 32.30
N THR A 276 10.67 37.16 31.16
CA THR A 276 10.28 38.59 31.13
C THR A 276 9.10 38.86 30.21
N GLN A 277 9.03 38.24 29.04
CA GLN A 277 7.98 38.51 28.06
C GLN A 277 6.79 37.56 28.19
N VAL A 278 7.04 36.27 28.47
CA VAL A 278 5.97 35.28 28.67
C VAL A 278 5.00 35.65 29.80
N PRO A 279 5.44 36.13 30.99
CA PRO A 279 4.51 36.53 32.04
C PRO A 279 3.61 37.71 31.64
N ILE A 280 4.13 38.63 30.81
CA ILE A 280 3.38 39.78 30.30
C ILE A 280 2.35 39.31 29.27
N LEU A 281 2.74 38.42 28.35
CA LEU A 281 1.82 37.84 27.36
C LEU A 281 0.67 37.08 28.03
N ARG A 282 0.98 36.29 29.07
CA ARG A 282 -0.05 35.61 29.89
C ARG A 282 -1.05 36.56 30.51
N MET A 283 -0.58 37.68 31.04
CA MET A 283 -1.45 38.69 31.66
C MET A 283 -2.31 39.43 30.62
N ALA A 284 -1.78 39.63 29.40
CA ALA A 284 -2.47 40.39 28.36
C ALA A 284 -3.48 39.55 27.55
N LEU A 285 -3.23 38.25 27.40
CA LEU A 285 -4.01 37.34 26.54
C LEU A 285 -4.85 36.31 27.32
N GLY A 286 -4.65 36.19 28.64
CA GLY A 286 -5.34 35.26 29.53
C GLY A 286 -6.53 35.86 30.28
#